data_AF-A0A5S3WP36-F1
#
_entry.id   AF-A0A5S3WP36-F1
#
_cell.length_a   1.000
_cell.length_b   1.000
_cell.length_c   1.000
_cell.angle_alpha   90.00
_cell.angle_beta   90.00
_cell.angle_gamma   90.00
#
_symmetry.space_group_name_H-M   'P 1'
#
loop_
_entity.id
_entity.type
_entity.pdbx_description
1 polymer ?
#
loop_
_entity_poly.entity_id
_entity_poly.type
_entity_poly.pdbx_seq_one_letter_code
_entity_poly.pdbx_strand_id
1 'polypeptide(L)'
;MKSLKNLSLVCITLAAVGCSAVSYQSMGIRGGYSEKKLNDNSYRVHYSGNGSVSLEQAIDFALLRSAVIAQQHGADTFTSSNHSANVSRSYAGTPGVYVSKPSVYLDIILPATQSDAKTLACGQFSGLFSLMTLQNEVRAFHHNTQACIDEIQAKYQLSEQQILGV
;
A
#
# COMPACT_ATOMS: atom_id res chain seq x y z
N MET A 1 19.02 46.85 -39.20
CA MET A 1 17.69 46.35 -39.63
C MET A 1 17.79 44.87 -39.95
N LYS A 2 17.22 44.01 -39.10
CA LYS A 2 16.39 42.82 -39.45
C LYS A 2 16.37 41.87 -38.24
N SER A 3 15.21 41.92 -37.59
CA SER A 3 14.70 41.02 -36.56
C SER A 3 14.69 39.58 -37.07
N LEU A 4 15.12 38.62 -36.25
CA LEU A 4 14.77 37.21 -36.39
C LEU A 4 14.20 36.71 -35.05
N LYS A 5 12.87 36.72 -35.02
CA LYS A 5 11.98 36.15 -34.01
C LYS A 5 12.27 34.67 -33.81
N ASN A 6 12.24 34.26 -32.54
CA ASN A 6 11.76 32.99 -31.98
C ASN A 6 11.58 31.82 -32.96
N LEU A 7 12.31 30.72 -32.73
CA LEU A 7 11.76 29.39 -32.96
C LEU A 7 12.09 28.48 -31.78
N SER A 8 11.10 28.38 -30.90
CA SER A 8 10.98 27.43 -29.81
C SER A 8 11.05 26.00 -30.35
N LEU A 9 11.84 25.14 -29.69
CA LEU A 9 11.63 23.69 -29.74
C LEU A 9 11.98 23.09 -28.37
N VAL A 10 11.12 23.37 -27.40
CA VAL A 10 11.09 22.60 -26.14
C VAL A 10 10.53 21.23 -26.48
N CYS A 11 11.42 20.24 -26.54
CA CYS A 11 11.07 18.85 -26.77
C CYS A 11 10.45 18.27 -25.48
N ILE A 12 9.14 18.42 -25.33
CA ILE A 12 8.36 17.80 -24.25
C ILE A 12 8.33 16.29 -24.54
N THR A 13 9.22 15.54 -23.89
CA THR A 13 9.15 14.07 -23.85
C THR A 13 7.94 13.66 -23.03
N LEU A 14 6.82 13.40 -23.70
CA LEU A 14 5.68 12.69 -23.14
C LEU A 14 6.13 11.26 -22.81
N ALA A 15 6.55 11.03 -21.56
CA ALA A 15 6.67 9.67 -21.04
C ALA A 15 5.25 9.08 -21.05
N ALA A 16 5.04 8.07 -21.89
CA ALA A 16 3.83 7.29 -21.93
C ALA A 16 3.62 6.65 -20.54
N VAL A 17 2.74 7.24 -19.73
CA VAL A 17 2.21 6.61 -18.53
C VAL A 17 1.47 5.35 -18.97
N GLY A 18 2.15 4.22 -18.86
CA GLY A 18 1.58 2.90 -19.07
C GLY A 18 0.29 2.76 -18.27
N CYS A 19 -0.73 2.17 -18.89
CA CYS A 19 -2.01 1.91 -18.26
C CYS A 19 -1.78 0.95 -17.07
N SER A 20 -1.59 1.48 -15.86
CA SER A 20 -1.34 0.67 -14.68
C SER A 20 -2.64 -0.04 -14.28
N ALA A 21 -2.63 -1.36 -14.39
CA ALA A 21 -3.41 -2.21 -13.52
C ALA A 21 -3.09 -1.76 -12.08
N VAL A 22 -4.11 -1.37 -11.31
CA VAL A 22 -3.99 -0.49 -10.14
C VAL A 22 -2.76 -0.77 -9.28
N SER A 23 -1.93 0.28 -9.13
CA SER A 23 -0.68 0.30 -8.39
C SER A 23 -0.88 0.69 -6.92
N TYR A 24 0.21 0.68 -6.16
CA TYR A 24 0.29 1.37 -4.89
C TYR A 24 0.23 2.90 -5.15
N GLN A 25 -0.85 3.56 -4.73
CA GLN A 25 -1.02 5.01 -4.80
C GLN A 25 -2.03 5.51 -3.75
N SER A 26 -2.01 6.82 -3.48
CA SER A 26 -3.01 7.48 -2.63
C SER A 26 -4.45 7.24 -3.12
N MET A 27 -5.40 7.23 -2.19
CA MET A 27 -6.81 6.97 -2.44
C MET A 27 -7.39 7.89 -3.51
N GLY A 28 -7.98 7.30 -4.54
CA GLY A 28 -8.76 8.00 -5.55
C GLY A 28 -9.92 7.16 -6.07
N ILE A 29 -10.50 7.58 -7.20
CA ILE A 29 -11.67 6.94 -7.83
C ILE A 29 -11.42 5.45 -8.15
N ARG A 30 -10.17 5.08 -8.42
CA ARG A 30 -9.77 3.71 -8.78
C ARG A 30 -9.32 2.85 -7.59
N GLY A 31 -9.42 3.37 -6.36
CA GLY A 31 -8.83 2.73 -5.18
C GLY A 31 -7.46 3.33 -4.82
N GLY A 32 -6.70 2.62 -3.99
CA GLY A 32 -5.43 3.07 -3.41
C GLY A 32 -5.36 2.91 -1.89
N TYR A 33 -4.37 3.55 -1.26
CA TYR A 33 -4.22 3.62 0.19
C TYR A 33 -4.76 4.94 0.77
N SER A 34 -5.21 4.90 2.01
CA SER A 34 -5.41 6.08 2.85
C SER A 34 -5.00 5.76 4.28
N GLU A 35 -4.66 6.80 5.05
CA GLU A 35 -4.46 6.67 6.48
C GLU A 35 -5.29 7.68 7.29
N LYS A 36 -5.54 7.31 8.53
CA LYS A 36 -6.16 8.16 9.53
C LYS A 36 -5.37 8.07 10.83
N LYS A 37 -4.88 9.19 11.34
CA LYS A 37 -4.31 9.26 12.70
C LYS A 37 -5.40 8.94 13.74
N LEU A 38 -5.12 7.99 14.62
CA LEU A 38 -6.04 7.59 15.71
C LEU A 38 -5.65 8.26 17.03
N ASN A 39 -4.35 8.32 17.32
CA ASN A 39 -3.73 9.06 18.41
C ASN A 39 -2.27 9.38 18.04
N ASP A 40 -1.47 9.90 18.97
CA ASP A 40 -0.11 10.40 18.68
C ASP A 40 0.83 9.38 18.06
N ASN A 41 0.66 8.10 18.38
CA ASN A 41 1.55 7.03 17.97
C ASN A 41 0.83 5.92 17.20
N SER A 42 -0.43 6.13 16.77
CA SER A 42 -1.17 5.10 16.05
C SER A 42 -2.01 5.64 14.90
N TYR A 43 -2.12 4.80 13.88
CA TYR A 43 -2.75 5.12 12.61
C TYR A 43 -3.60 3.94 12.17
N ARG A 44 -4.73 4.22 11.52
CA ARG A 44 -5.47 3.24 10.74
C ARG A 44 -5.08 3.37 9.29
N VAL A 45 -4.63 2.28 8.69
CA VAL A 45 -4.36 2.19 7.26
C VAL A 45 -5.52 1.46 6.59
N HIS A 46 -5.95 1.99 5.45
CA HIS A 46 -6.93 1.38 4.58
C HIS A 46 -6.35 1.25 3.18
N TYR A 47 -6.49 0.06 2.58
CA TYR A 47 -6.27 -0.13 1.16
C TYR A 47 -7.56 -0.60 0.48
N SER A 48 -7.97 0.11 -0.57
CA SER A 48 -9.08 -0.28 -1.44
C SER A 48 -8.54 -0.73 -2.80
N GLY A 49 -8.72 -2.01 -3.11
CA GLY A 49 -8.38 -2.58 -4.40
C GLY A 49 -9.49 -2.41 -5.43
N ASN A 50 -9.13 -2.50 -6.70
CA ASN A 50 -10.07 -2.59 -7.81
C ASN A 50 -10.19 -4.05 -8.30
N GLY A 51 -10.82 -4.24 -9.45
CA GLY A 51 -10.99 -5.55 -10.08
C GLY A 51 -9.72 -6.26 -10.54
N SER A 52 -8.57 -5.58 -10.56
CA SER A 52 -7.26 -6.13 -10.97
C SER A 52 -6.32 -6.40 -9.80
N VAL A 53 -6.73 -6.09 -8.56
CA VAL A 53 -5.93 -6.28 -7.35
C VAL A 53 -6.42 -7.50 -6.58
N SER A 54 -5.53 -8.44 -6.29
CA SER A 54 -5.83 -9.59 -5.42
C SER A 54 -5.92 -9.17 -3.95
N LEU A 55 -6.56 -9.98 -3.11
CA LEU A 55 -6.59 -9.73 -1.66
C LEU A 55 -5.18 -9.69 -1.07
N GLU A 56 -4.29 -10.58 -1.51
CA GLU A 56 -2.89 -10.61 -1.07
C GLU A 56 -2.18 -9.29 -1.39
N GLN A 57 -2.32 -8.79 -2.62
CA GLN A 57 -1.77 -7.49 -3.01
C GLN A 57 -2.33 -6.34 -2.18
N ALA A 58 -3.62 -6.35 -1.88
CA ALA A 58 -4.23 -5.33 -1.02
C ALA A 58 -3.69 -5.36 0.42
N ILE A 59 -3.41 -6.54 0.96
CA ILE A 59 -2.79 -6.70 2.28
C ILE A 59 -1.36 -6.17 2.26
N ASP A 60 -0.57 -6.58 1.28
CA ASP A 60 0.81 -6.12 1.13
C ASP A 60 0.85 -4.59 0.99
N PHE A 61 -0.01 -4.00 0.15
CA PHE A 61 -0.05 -2.54 0.01
C PHE A 61 -0.50 -1.79 1.27
N ALA A 62 -1.38 -2.37 2.09
CA ALA A 62 -1.70 -1.80 3.40
C ALA A 62 -0.48 -1.85 4.35
N LEU A 63 0.29 -2.93 4.34
CA LEU A 63 1.53 -3.04 5.12
C LEU A 63 2.62 -2.10 4.61
N LEU A 64 2.79 -1.98 3.30
CA LEU A 64 3.74 -1.04 2.70
C LEU A 64 3.41 0.38 3.14
N ARG A 65 2.13 0.79 3.10
CA ARG A 65 1.75 2.12 3.59
C ARG A 65 2.02 2.29 5.08
N SER A 66 1.85 1.23 5.87
CA SER A 66 2.20 1.24 7.28
C SER A 66 3.68 1.47 7.52
N ALA A 67 4.54 0.79 6.75
CA ALA A 67 5.98 0.95 6.83
C ALA A 67 6.41 2.35 6.37
N VAL A 68 5.80 2.91 5.32
CA VAL A 68 6.08 4.29 4.90
C VAL A 68 5.71 5.30 6.00
N ILE A 69 4.58 5.13 6.69
CA ILE A 69 4.23 5.96 7.85
C ILE A 69 5.30 5.81 8.95
N ALA A 70 5.72 4.59 9.27
CA ALA A 70 6.76 4.36 10.27
C ALA A 70 8.08 5.05 9.89
N GLN A 71 8.50 4.93 8.63
CA GLN A 71 9.69 5.57 8.08
C GLN A 71 9.61 7.09 8.15
N GLN A 72 8.46 7.69 7.80
CA GLN A 72 8.22 9.14 7.89
C GLN A 72 8.34 9.67 9.33
N HIS A 73 8.09 8.81 10.32
CA HIS A 73 8.24 9.10 11.74
C HIS A 73 9.59 8.67 12.32
N GLY A 74 10.53 8.17 11.50
CA GLY A 74 11.85 7.71 11.94
C GLY A 74 11.81 6.44 12.81
N ALA A 75 10.75 5.63 12.70
CA ALA A 75 10.59 4.40 13.45
C ALA A 75 11.10 3.19 12.66
N ASP A 76 12.10 2.47 13.21
CA ASP A 76 12.69 1.28 12.59
C ASP A 76 11.77 0.06 12.60
N THR A 77 10.75 0.08 13.46
CA THR A 77 9.73 -0.96 13.57
C THR A 77 8.34 -0.37 13.74
N PHE A 78 7.33 -1.14 13.39
CA PHE A 78 5.93 -0.83 13.69
C PHE A 78 5.18 -2.10 14.07
N THR A 79 4.09 -1.94 14.82
CA THR A 79 3.24 -3.07 15.23
C THR A 79 1.89 -2.97 14.54
N SER A 80 1.47 -3.99 13.81
CA SER A 80 0.13 -4.05 13.20
C SER A 80 -0.85 -4.84 14.06
N SER A 81 -2.10 -4.40 14.14
CA SER A 81 -3.21 -5.04 14.86
C SER A 81 -4.55 -4.73 14.18
N ASN A 82 -5.67 -5.18 14.76
CA ASN A 82 -7.04 -4.91 14.30
C ASN A 82 -7.23 -5.14 12.79
N HIS A 83 -6.77 -6.29 12.32
CA HIS A 83 -6.79 -6.67 10.92
C HIS A 83 -8.21 -6.99 10.45
N SER A 84 -8.63 -6.41 9.31
CA SER A 84 -9.90 -6.72 8.68
C SER A 84 -9.73 -6.73 7.16
N ALA A 85 -10.29 -7.75 6.52
CA ALA A 85 -10.40 -7.79 5.07
C ALA A 85 -11.80 -8.16 4.63
N ASN A 86 -12.25 -7.52 3.56
CA ASN A 86 -13.48 -7.86 2.87
C ASN A 86 -13.21 -7.94 1.36
N VAL A 87 -13.88 -8.87 0.69
CA VAL A 87 -13.83 -8.96 -0.78
C VAL A 87 -15.25 -8.86 -1.32
N SER A 88 -15.56 -7.71 -1.93
CA SER A 88 -16.82 -7.53 -2.64
C SER A 88 -16.75 -8.18 -4.02
N ARG A 89 -17.85 -8.78 -4.46
CA ARG A 89 -17.96 -9.39 -5.80
C ARG A 89 -19.09 -8.73 -6.57
N SER A 90 -18.83 -8.36 -7.82
CA SER A 90 -19.82 -7.75 -8.70
C SER A 90 -19.87 -8.51 -10.03
N TYR A 91 -21.07 -8.76 -10.54
CA TYR A 91 -21.26 -9.40 -11.84
C TYR A 91 -20.73 -8.51 -12.96
N ALA A 92 -19.91 -9.06 -13.86
CA ALA A 92 -19.23 -8.30 -14.90
C ALA A 92 -20.06 -8.06 -16.17
N GLY A 93 -21.31 -8.56 -16.22
CA GLY A 93 -22.15 -8.52 -17.42
C GLY A 93 -22.00 -9.75 -18.33
N THR A 94 -20.99 -10.60 -18.10
CA THR A 94 -20.78 -11.86 -18.80
C THR A 94 -21.11 -13.05 -17.89
N PRO A 95 -21.94 -14.02 -18.34
CA PRO A 95 -22.35 -15.15 -17.50
C PRO A 95 -21.17 -15.86 -16.85
N GLY A 96 -21.22 -16.01 -15.53
CA GLY A 96 -20.16 -16.65 -14.74
C GLY A 96 -18.94 -15.78 -14.44
N VAL A 97 -18.85 -14.54 -14.94
CA VAL A 97 -17.70 -13.65 -14.70
C VAL A 97 -18.03 -12.65 -13.60
N TYR A 98 -17.18 -12.64 -12.56
CA TYR A 98 -17.29 -11.73 -11.42
C TYR A 98 -16.00 -10.93 -11.24
N VAL A 99 -16.16 -9.65 -10.93
CA VAL A 99 -15.07 -8.77 -10.52
C VAL A 99 -14.99 -8.79 -9.00
N SER A 100 -13.84 -9.17 -8.46
CA SER A 100 -13.57 -9.12 -7.02
C SER A 100 -12.84 -7.82 -6.68
N LYS A 101 -13.26 -7.11 -5.63
CA LYS A 101 -12.60 -5.89 -5.15
C LYS A 101 -12.31 -6.03 -3.65
N PRO A 102 -11.02 -6.22 -3.27
CA PRO A 102 -10.63 -6.34 -1.88
C PRO A 102 -10.62 -4.96 -1.18
N SER A 103 -10.90 -4.97 0.11
CA SER A 103 -10.80 -3.82 1.01
C SER A 103 -10.14 -4.30 2.30
N VAL A 104 -9.02 -3.68 2.68
CA VAL A 104 -8.18 -4.13 3.80
C VAL A 104 -7.95 -2.98 4.78
N TYR A 105 -8.23 -3.23 6.05
CA TYR A 105 -7.92 -2.34 7.16
C TYR A 105 -6.95 -3.01 8.13
N LEU A 106 -6.05 -2.22 8.69
CA LEU A 106 -5.27 -2.58 9.85
C LEU A 106 -4.91 -1.31 10.63
N ASP A 107 -4.76 -1.45 11.94
CA ASP A 107 -4.21 -0.40 12.79
C ASP A 107 -2.73 -0.65 12.99
N ILE A 108 -1.95 0.42 13.07
CA ILE A 108 -0.54 0.36 13.44
C ILE A 108 -0.24 1.22 14.65
N ILE A 109 0.75 0.78 15.42
CA ILE A 109 1.33 1.51 16.54
C ILE A 109 2.83 1.67 16.28
N LEU A 110 3.30 2.90 16.40
CA LEU A 110 4.71 3.26 16.33
C LEU A 110 5.31 3.24 17.74
N PRO A 111 6.39 2.49 17.98
CA PRO A 111 7.00 2.42 19.29
C PRO A 111 7.69 3.75 19.64
N ALA A 112 7.70 4.11 20.92
CA ALA A 112 8.41 5.31 21.40
C ALA A 112 9.94 5.13 21.45
N THR A 113 10.41 3.89 21.50
CA THR A 113 11.82 3.51 21.53
C THR A 113 12.06 2.33 20.59
N GLN A 114 13.29 2.16 20.12
CA GLN A 114 13.66 0.95 19.38
C GLN A 114 13.35 -0.31 20.21
N SER A 115 12.82 -1.34 19.54
CA SER A 115 12.37 -2.58 20.14
C SER A 115 13.23 -3.73 19.64
N ASP A 116 13.82 -4.49 20.57
CA ASP A 116 14.56 -5.73 20.28
C ASP A 116 13.62 -6.93 20.04
N ALA A 117 12.32 -6.70 19.89
CA ALA A 117 11.36 -7.76 19.63
C ALA A 117 11.67 -8.45 18.30
N LYS A 118 11.43 -9.77 18.23
CA LYS A 118 11.56 -10.53 16.98
C LYS A 118 10.60 -9.93 15.96
N THR A 119 11.16 -9.30 14.93
CA THR A 119 10.40 -8.70 13.83
C THR A 119 10.22 -9.70 12.69
N LEU A 120 9.16 -9.49 11.92
CA LEU A 120 8.87 -10.21 10.69
C LEU A 120 8.97 -9.26 9.50
N ALA A 121 9.28 -9.82 8.34
CA ALA A 121 9.16 -9.14 7.06
C ALA A 121 7.72 -9.24 6.54
N CYS A 122 7.26 -8.24 5.77
CA CYS A 122 5.84 -8.09 5.43
C CYS A 122 5.34 -9.03 4.34
N GLY A 123 6.19 -9.45 3.41
CA GLY A 123 5.77 -10.26 2.26
C GLY A 123 5.42 -11.71 2.61
N GLN A 124 5.82 -12.20 3.79
CA GLN A 124 5.31 -13.45 4.35
C GLN A 124 4.04 -13.29 5.20
N PHE A 125 3.64 -12.04 5.49
CA PHE A 125 2.51 -11.76 6.38
C PHE A 125 1.15 -11.90 5.70
N SER A 126 1.03 -11.67 4.39
CA SER A 126 -0.27 -11.72 3.70
C SER A 126 -0.92 -13.12 3.71
N GLY A 127 -0.11 -14.18 3.67
CA GLY A 127 -0.59 -15.55 3.87
C GLY A 127 -1.14 -15.79 5.28
N LEU A 128 -0.45 -15.28 6.31
CA LEU A 128 -0.91 -15.36 7.71
C LEU A 128 -2.16 -14.51 7.95
N PHE A 129 -2.21 -13.31 7.37
CA PHE A 129 -3.33 -12.38 7.48
C PHE A 129 -4.64 -13.00 7.02
N SER A 130 -4.65 -13.63 5.84
CA SER A 130 -5.87 -14.28 5.32
C SER A 130 -6.38 -15.36 6.29
N LEU A 131 -5.48 -16.14 6.90
CA LEU A 131 -5.87 -17.15 7.90
C LEU A 131 -6.42 -16.50 9.19
N MET A 132 -5.83 -15.40 9.64
CA MET A 132 -6.27 -14.72 10.86
C MET A 132 -7.64 -14.07 10.74
N THR A 133 -7.94 -13.45 9.60
CA THR A 133 -9.27 -12.87 9.36
C THR A 133 -10.39 -13.90 9.37
N LEU A 134 -10.08 -15.19 9.14
CA LEU A 134 -11.03 -16.29 9.28
C LEU A 134 -11.20 -16.77 10.72
N GLN A 135 -10.18 -16.58 11.58
CA GLN A 135 -10.16 -17.08 12.95
C GLN A 135 -10.62 -16.04 14.00
N ASN A 136 -10.83 -14.78 13.61
CA ASN A 136 -11.21 -13.66 14.50
C ASN A 136 -10.25 -13.48 15.70
N GLU A 137 -8.99 -13.86 15.52
CA GLU A 137 -7.92 -13.76 16.51
C GLU A 137 -7.22 -12.41 16.33
N VAL A 138 -7.37 -11.49 17.30
CA VAL A 138 -6.68 -10.20 17.30
C VAL A 138 -5.26 -10.40 17.81
N ARG A 139 -4.33 -10.71 16.91
CA ARG A 139 -2.90 -10.80 17.23
C ARG A 139 -2.14 -9.59 16.70
N ALA A 140 -1.27 -9.04 17.55
CA ALA A 140 -0.35 -8.00 17.15
C ALA A 140 0.90 -8.61 16.49
N PHE A 141 1.44 -7.94 15.49
CA PHE A 141 2.65 -8.37 14.77
C PHE A 141 3.64 -7.23 14.67
N HIS A 142 4.89 -7.53 15.01
CA HIS A 142 6.00 -6.60 14.93
C HIS A 142 6.69 -6.75 13.58
N HIS A 143 6.83 -5.63 12.87
CA HIS A 143 7.42 -5.57 11.54
C HIS A 143 8.65 -4.68 11.56
N ASN A 144 9.67 -5.05 10.80
CA ASN A 144 10.79 -4.15 10.51
C ASN A 144 10.40 -3.20 9.37
N THR A 145 10.56 -1.90 9.58
CA THR A 145 10.11 -0.86 8.64
C THR A 145 10.81 -0.95 7.29
N GLN A 146 12.14 -0.93 7.26
CA GLN A 146 12.89 -0.90 6.01
C GLN A 146 12.79 -2.23 5.25
N ALA A 147 12.90 -3.36 5.95
CA ALA A 147 12.75 -4.67 5.34
C ALA A 147 11.35 -4.87 4.72
N CYS A 148 10.30 -4.33 5.34
CA CYS A 148 8.94 -4.34 4.80
C CYS A 148 8.84 -3.56 3.48
N ILE A 149 9.43 -2.36 3.43
CA ILE A 149 9.48 -1.53 2.23
C ILE A 149 10.23 -2.27 1.12
N ASP A 150 11.46 -2.72 1.40
CA ASP A 150 12.33 -3.36 0.41
C ASP A 150 11.69 -4.63 -0.18
N GLU A 151 11.08 -5.46 0.66
CA GLU A 151 10.45 -6.70 0.25
C GLU A 151 9.26 -6.47 -0.68
N ILE A 152 8.34 -5.57 -0.30
CA ILE A 152 7.14 -5.30 -1.09
C ILE A 152 7.50 -4.53 -2.36
N GLN A 153 8.45 -3.60 -2.27
CA GLN A 153 9.00 -2.90 -3.42
C GLN A 153 9.57 -3.88 -4.45
N ALA A 154 10.41 -4.82 -4.02
CA ALA A 154 10.98 -5.83 -4.90
C ALA A 154 9.89 -6.76 -5.47
N LYS A 155 8.94 -7.21 -4.65
CA LYS A 155 7.84 -8.10 -5.05
C LYS A 155 7.00 -7.52 -6.18
N TYR A 156 6.72 -6.22 -6.15
CA TYR A 156 5.84 -5.55 -7.11
C TYR A 156 6.54 -4.58 -8.07
N GLN A 157 7.87 -4.55 -8.08
CA GLN A 157 8.69 -3.66 -8.90
C GLN A 157 8.26 -2.18 -8.80
N LEU A 158 8.00 -1.72 -7.58
CA LEU A 158 7.57 -0.34 -7.32
C LEU A 158 8.75 0.63 -7.45
N SER A 159 8.51 1.78 -8.06
CA SER A 159 9.46 2.90 -8.04
C SER A 159 9.45 3.62 -6.69
N GLU A 160 10.54 4.29 -6.34
CA GLU A 160 10.62 5.11 -5.12
C GLU A 160 9.54 6.21 -5.09
N GLN A 161 9.23 6.81 -6.24
CA GLN A 161 8.18 7.84 -6.37
C GLN A 161 6.81 7.31 -5.93
N GLN A 162 6.47 6.09 -6.35
CA GLN A 162 5.22 5.44 -5.94
C GLN A 162 5.17 5.20 -4.44
N ILE A 163 6.29 4.79 -3.82
CA ILE A 163 6.37 4.51 -2.38
C ILE A 163 6.21 5.80 -1.57
N LEU A 164 6.89 6.86 -1.98
CA LEU A 164 6.86 8.16 -1.29
C LEU A 164 5.54 8.93 -1.51
N GLY A 165 4.73 8.50 -2.49
CA GLY A 165 3.45 9.15 -2.81
C GLY A 165 3.62 10.53 -3.45
N VAL A 166 4.71 10.72 -4.22
CA VAL A 166 5.08 11.96 -4.91
C VAL A 166 4.81 11.87 -6.41
#